data_AF-A0A7J3XWQ2-F1
#
_entry.id   AF-A0A7J3XWQ2-F1
#
_cell.length_a   1.000
_cell.length_b   1.000
_cell.length_c   1.000
_cell.angle_alpha   90.00
_cell.angle_beta   90.00
_cell.angle_gamma   90.00
#
_symmetry.space_group_name_H-M   'P 1'
#
loop_
_entity.id
_entity.type
_entity.pdbx_description
1 polymer ?
#
loop_
_entity_poly.entity_id
_entity_poly.type
_entity_poly.pdbx_seq_one_letter_code
_entity_poly.pdbx_strand_id
1 'polypeptide(L)'
;MRAVEEAVRAGRSLAVNAPSGFGKTVCVLAGALNACGRVVWFVRTHRQAERVVEEARFMKSRGIRVTAMALQSRSSLCPSSAGLSPEEAVVVCRERRASCQLYRGFLTSYTPPPSLTLKPSELYAYCIERGLCPYYVQLSLVSAVRVVAASFHFLLTPSIRGVLQIDNDTAVVFDEAHGLPDALSTGQSLEVTRGNLDRALEEAKGLGLRGGIVEAIEWFKDCLEGAEEGAWKPK
;
A
#
# COMPACT_ATOMS: atom_id res chain seq x y z
N MET A 1 -14.17 8.08 21.66
CA MET A 1 -15.33 7.58 20.88
C MET A 1 -16.30 8.71 20.54
N ARG A 2 -17.04 9.32 21.49
CA ARG A 2 -18.02 10.40 21.18
C ARG A 2 -17.47 11.55 20.35
N ALA A 3 -16.31 12.10 20.73
CA ALA A 3 -15.66 13.16 19.97
C ALA A 3 -15.36 12.77 18.50
N VAL A 4 -15.00 11.51 18.26
CA VAL A 4 -14.76 11.00 16.89
C VAL A 4 -16.07 10.93 16.12
N GLU A 5 -17.11 10.36 16.73
CA GLU A 5 -18.43 10.24 16.11
C GLU A 5 -19.00 11.62 15.74
N GLU A 6 -18.94 12.59 16.66
CA GLU A 6 -19.38 13.97 16.43
C GLU A 6 -18.59 14.68 15.34
N ALA A 7 -17.27 14.50 15.31
CA ALA A 7 -16.42 15.09 14.27
C ALA A 7 -16.76 14.53 12.89
N VAL A 8 -16.90 13.20 12.76
CA VAL A 8 -17.26 12.54 11.50
C VAL A 8 -18.64 12.97 11.03
N ARG A 9 -19.67 12.96 11.90
CA ARG A 9 -21.02 13.43 11.55
C ARG A 9 -21.05 14.89 11.10
N ALA A 10 -20.22 15.73 11.69
CA ALA A 10 -20.12 17.15 11.36
C ALA A 10 -19.22 17.44 10.15
N GLY A 11 -18.58 16.43 9.55
CA GLY A 11 -17.62 16.61 8.45
C GLY A 11 -16.38 17.43 8.86
N ARG A 12 -15.97 17.37 10.14
CA ARG A 12 -14.85 18.15 10.68
C ARG A 12 -13.62 17.29 10.90
N SER A 13 -12.44 17.88 10.71
CA SER A 13 -11.17 17.26 11.09
C SER A 13 -10.99 17.27 12.61
N LEU A 14 -10.53 16.15 13.17
CA LEU A 14 -10.22 16.00 14.59
C LEU A 14 -8.79 15.47 14.75
N ALA A 15 -7.97 16.19 15.50
CA ALA A 15 -6.68 15.71 15.96
C ALA A 15 -6.83 15.11 17.37
N VAL A 16 -6.40 13.87 17.55
CA VAL A 16 -6.44 13.17 18.84
C VAL A 16 -5.02 12.80 19.25
N ASN A 17 -4.59 13.29 20.41
CA ASN A 17 -3.38 12.81 21.05
C ASN A 17 -3.78 11.83 22.16
N ALA A 18 -3.27 10.60 22.08
CA ALA A 18 -3.44 9.60 23.13
C ALA A 18 -2.21 8.68 23.19
N PRO A 19 -1.82 8.20 24.37
CA PRO A 19 -0.68 7.32 24.55
C PRO A 19 -0.91 5.94 23.89
N SER A 20 0.17 5.20 23.66
CA SER A 20 0.11 3.80 23.22
C SER A 20 -0.59 2.93 24.27
N GLY A 21 -1.22 1.84 23.83
CA GLY A 21 -1.94 0.91 24.72
C GLY A 21 -3.32 1.40 25.20
N PHE A 22 -3.73 2.63 24.91
CA PHE A 22 -5.02 3.20 25.36
C PHE A 22 -6.26 2.68 24.58
N GLY A 23 -6.09 1.72 23.65
CA GLY A 23 -7.20 1.26 22.80
C GLY A 23 -7.65 2.28 21.76
N LYS A 24 -6.75 3.16 21.31
CA LYS A 24 -6.99 4.21 20.31
C LYS A 24 -7.72 3.67 19.08
N THR A 25 -7.22 2.58 18.51
CA THR A 25 -7.77 1.95 17.30
C THR A 25 -9.23 1.58 17.45
N VAL A 26 -9.58 0.82 18.50
CA VAL A 26 -10.97 0.41 18.76
C VAL A 26 -11.87 1.62 19.03
N CYS A 27 -11.39 2.59 19.80
CA CYS A 27 -12.16 3.80 20.13
C CYS A 27 -12.47 4.68 18.91
N VAL A 28 -11.53 4.79 17.97
CA VAL A 28 -11.70 5.54 16.72
C VAL A 28 -12.55 4.75 15.74
N LEU A 29 -12.29 3.45 15.56
CA LEU A 29 -13.12 2.59 14.70
C LEU A 29 -14.59 2.58 15.16
N ALA A 30 -14.85 2.40 16.46
CA ALA A 30 -16.22 2.41 16.99
C ALA A 30 -16.92 3.77 16.78
N GLY A 31 -16.22 4.88 17.02
CA GLY A 31 -16.77 6.22 16.80
C GLY A 31 -17.05 6.51 15.32
N ALA A 32 -16.11 6.15 14.44
CA ALA A 32 -16.24 6.38 13.00
C ALA A 32 -17.33 5.50 12.38
N LEU A 33 -17.36 4.19 12.68
CA LEU A 33 -18.34 3.26 12.11
C LEU A 33 -19.80 3.55 12.50
N ASN A 34 -20.02 4.31 13.58
CA ASN A 34 -21.34 4.81 13.98
C ASN A 34 -21.80 6.04 13.18
N ALA A 35 -20.86 6.75 12.54
CA ALA A 35 -21.09 8.03 11.89
C ALA A 35 -20.97 7.98 10.37
N CYS A 36 -20.37 6.94 9.80
CA CYS A 36 -20.14 6.80 8.35
C CYS A 36 -20.26 5.35 7.88
N GLY A 37 -20.48 5.16 6.59
CA GLY A 37 -20.51 3.85 5.94
C GLY A 37 -19.14 3.19 5.90
N ARG A 38 -18.07 3.97 5.74
CA ARG A 38 -16.74 3.47 5.42
C ARG A 38 -15.61 4.20 6.14
N VAL A 39 -14.55 3.45 6.50
CA VAL A 39 -13.33 3.96 7.10
C VAL A 39 -12.12 3.56 6.27
N VAL A 40 -11.32 4.54 5.85
CA VAL A 40 -9.98 4.29 5.28
C VAL A 40 -8.94 4.72 6.31
N TRP A 41 -8.16 3.75 6.76
CA TRP A 41 -7.21 3.90 7.85
C TRP A 41 -5.78 3.83 7.32
N PHE A 42 -5.10 4.97 7.32
CA PHE A 42 -3.71 5.07 6.93
C PHE A 42 -2.78 4.90 8.13
N VAL A 43 -1.73 4.11 7.93
CA VAL A 43 -0.66 3.83 8.91
C VAL A 43 0.70 3.99 8.26
N ARG A 44 1.77 3.92 9.05
CA ARG A 44 3.14 3.93 8.51
C ARG A 44 3.55 2.60 7.88
N THR A 45 3.19 1.47 8.49
CA THR A 45 3.71 0.14 8.10
C THR A 45 2.62 -0.90 7.81
N HIS A 46 2.93 -1.91 6.99
CA HIS A 46 2.01 -3.02 6.72
C HIS A 46 1.59 -3.78 7.99
N ARG A 47 2.49 -3.97 8.95
CA ARG A 47 2.17 -4.62 10.24
C ARG A 47 1.15 -3.83 11.06
N GLN A 48 1.25 -2.50 11.06
CA GLN A 48 0.23 -1.66 11.71
C GLN A 48 -1.12 -1.77 10.98
N ALA A 49 -1.13 -1.88 9.65
CA ALA A 49 -2.38 -2.03 8.90
C ALA A 49 -3.06 -3.36 9.25
N GLU A 50 -2.29 -4.44 9.36
CA GLU A 50 -2.78 -5.73 9.84
C GLU A 50 -3.34 -5.63 11.26
N ARG A 51 -2.70 -4.85 12.14
CA ARG A 51 -3.20 -4.66 13.50
C ARG A 51 -4.59 -4.02 13.53
N VAL A 52 -4.89 -3.07 12.64
CA VAL A 52 -6.24 -2.50 12.51
C VAL A 52 -7.28 -3.57 12.15
N VAL A 53 -6.92 -4.52 11.28
CA VAL A 53 -7.79 -5.66 10.93
C VAL A 53 -7.99 -6.61 12.12
N GLU A 54 -6.97 -6.83 12.93
CA GLU A 54 -7.08 -7.63 14.17
C GLU A 54 -8.05 -6.99 15.16
N GLU A 55 -7.95 -5.67 15.37
CA GLU A 55 -8.87 -4.94 16.25
C GLU A 55 -10.30 -4.96 15.70
N ALA A 56 -10.48 -4.79 14.38
CA ALA A 56 -11.80 -4.93 13.74
C ALA A 56 -12.36 -6.36 13.87
N ARG A 57 -11.51 -7.39 13.78
CA ARG A 57 -11.91 -8.78 14.02
C ARG A 57 -12.32 -9.01 15.47
N PHE A 58 -11.63 -8.40 16.42
CA PHE A 58 -12.02 -8.43 17.82
C PHE A 58 -13.38 -7.74 18.04
N MET A 59 -13.62 -6.58 17.42
CA MET A 59 -14.95 -5.95 17.43
C MET A 59 -16.04 -6.87 16.87
N LYS A 60 -15.74 -7.57 15.77
CA LYS A 60 -16.66 -8.56 15.17
C LYS A 60 -17.00 -9.71 16.12
N SER A 61 -16.04 -10.24 16.88
CA SER A 61 -16.31 -11.31 17.86
C SER A 61 -17.16 -10.83 19.03
N ARG A 62 -17.26 -9.52 19.26
CA ARG A 62 -18.18 -8.89 20.23
C ARG A 62 -19.56 -8.55 19.64
N GLY A 63 -19.88 -9.02 18.43
CA GLY A 63 -21.17 -8.81 17.78
C GLY A 63 -21.29 -7.55 16.93
N ILE A 64 -20.20 -6.79 16.76
CA ILE A 64 -20.21 -5.60 15.89
C ILE A 64 -20.09 -6.03 14.42
N ARG A 65 -21.03 -5.61 13.58
CA ARG A 65 -20.99 -5.90 12.14
C ARG A 65 -19.94 -5.04 11.43
N VAL A 66 -18.75 -5.60 11.24
CA VAL A 66 -17.63 -4.94 10.54
C VAL A 66 -16.90 -5.91 9.60
N THR A 67 -16.61 -5.42 8.39
CA THR A 67 -15.73 -6.05 7.41
C THR A 67 -14.48 -5.21 7.28
N ALA A 68 -13.31 -5.86 7.21
CA ALA A 68 -12.03 -5.17 7.30
C ALA A 68 -10.94 -5.91 6.53
N MET A 69 -10.06 -5.16 5.89
CA MET A 69 -8.87 -5.71 5.24
C MET A 69 -7.69 -4.75 5.34
N ALA A 70 -6.48 -5.30 5.18
CA ALA A 70 -5.24 -4.53 5.10
C ALA A 70 -4.66 -4.66 3.69
N LEU A 71 -4.48 -3.54 3.01
CA LEU A 71 -3.86 -3.50 1.70
C LEU A 71 -2.36 -3.78 1.80
N GLN A 72 -1.90 -4.63 0.90
CA GLN A 72 -0.50 -4.99 0.75
C GLN A 72 0.02 -4.59 -0.63
N SER A 73 1.33 -4.40 -0.72
CA SER A 73 1.99 -4.08 -1.99
C SER A 73 1.98 -5.29 -2.93
N ARG A 74 2.36 -5.07 -4.20
CA ARG A 74 2.63 -6.16 -5.13
C ARG A 74 3.78 -7.04 -4.63
N SER A 75 4.85 -6.43 -4.12
CA SER A 75 6.04 -7.15 -3.62
C SER A 75 5.71 -8.07 -2.45
N SER A 76 4.67 -7.75 -1.66
CA SER A 76 4.22 -8.57 -0.53
C SER A 76 3.25 -9.70 -0.91
N LEU A 77 2.47 -9.56 -1.99
CA LEU A 77 1.40 -10.52 -2.34
C LEU A 77 1.67 -11.35 -3.60
N CYS A 78 2.57 -10.93 -4.48
CA CYS A 78 2.83 -11.63 -5.73
C CYS A 78 3.83 -12.77 -5.49
N PRO A 79 3.52 -14.02 -5.84
CA PRO A 79 4.49 -15.11 -5.73
C PRO A 79 5.74 -14.89 -6.60
N SER A 80 5.58 -14.17 -7.72
CA SER A 80 6.67 -13.87 -8.66
C SER A 80 7.48 -12.63 -8.29
N SER A 81 7.21 -11.98 -7.16
CA SER A 81 7.99 -10.82 -6.69
C SER A 81 9.02 -11.14 -5.62
N ALA A 82 9.27 -12.41 -5.33
CA ALA A 82 10.29 -12.81 -4.38
C ALA A 82 11.67 -12.25 -4.82
N GLY A 83 12.31 -11.50 -3.93
CA GLY A 83 13.61 -10.86 -4.20
C GLY A 83 13.56 -9.57 -5.02
N LEU A 84 12.37 -9.13 -5.46
CA LEU A 84 12.21 -7.88 -6.20
C LEU A 84 11.93 -6.70 -5.26
N SER A 85 12.42 -5.52 -5.63
CA SER A 85 11.97 -4.26 -5.04
C SER A 85 10.48 -4.02 -5.35
N PRO A 86 9.79 -3.15 -4.58
CA PRO A 86 8.43 -2.73 -4.92
C PRO A 86 8.29 -2.19 -6.34
N GLU A 87 9.27 -1.43 -6.82
CA GLU A 87 9.31 -0.84 -8.16
C GLU A 87 9.47 -1.91 -9.24
N GLU A 88 10.43 -2.82 -9.05
CA GLU A 88 10.67 -3.96 -9.95
C GLU A 88 9.43 -4.87 -10.02
N ALA A 89 8.79 -5.15 -8.89
CA ALA A 89 7.58 -5.96 -8.84
C ALA A 89 6.43 -5.32 -9.64
N VAL A 90 6.33 -3.99 -9.67
CA VAL A 90 5.35 -3.27 -10.49
C VAL A 90 5.68 -3.41 -11.98
N VAL A 91 6.95 -3.24 -12.36
CA VAL A 91 7.40 -3.38 -13.76
C VAL A 91 7.18 -4.80 -14.26
N VAL A 92 7.69 -5.81 -13.54
CA VAL A 92 7.52 -7.22 -13.90
C VAL A 92 6.05 -7.60 -14.01
N CYS A 93 5.22 -7.15 -13.06
CA CYS A 93 3.78 -7.39 -13.12
C CYS A 93 3.16 -6.77 -14.38
N ARG A 94 3.54 -5.54 -14.75
CA ARG A 94 3.03 -4.85 -15.94
C ARG A 94 3.39 -5.59 -17.22
N GLU A 95 4.67 -5.92 -17.40
CA GLU A 95 5.19 -6.55 -18.62
C GLU A 95 4.67 -7.98 -18.79
N ARG A 96 4.54 -8.73 -17.70
CA ARG A 96 4.12 -10.15 -17.74
C ARG A 96 2.64 -10.36 -17.46
N ARG A 97 1.85 -9.29 -17.30
CA ARG A 97 0.43 -9.39 -16.91
C ARG A 97 -0.39 -10.25 -17.88
N ALA A 98 -0.16 -10.06 -19.18
CA ALA A 98 -0.93 -10.72 -20.23
C ALA A 98 -0.78 -12.26 -20.21
N SER A 99 0.36 -12.76 -19.75
CA SER A 99 0.67 -14.19 -19.61
C SER A 99 0.54 -14.71 -18.17
N CYS A 100 0.22 -13.85 -17.19
CA CYS A 100 0.11 -14.23 -15.79
C CYS A 100 -1.12 -15.12 -15.54
N GLN A 101 -0.89 -16.39 -15.18
CA GLN A 101 -1.95 -17.36 -14.91
C GLN A 101 -2.87 -16.94 -13.75
N LEU A 102 -2.29 -16.41 -12.66
CA LEU A 102 -3.07 -15.93 -11.51
C LEU A 102 -3.99 -14.76 -11.88
N TYR A 103 -3.51 -13.84 -12.72
CA TYR A 103 -4.33 -12.72 -13.17
C TYR A 103 -5.44 -13.19 -14.10
N ARG A 104 -5.16 -14.13 -15.00
CA ARG A 104 -6.19 -14.77 -15.82
C ARG A 104 -7.25 -15.48 -14.96
N GLY A 105 -6.83 -16.25 -13.95
CA GLY A 105 -7.75 -16.89 -13.00
C GLY A 105 -8.64 -15.88 -12.27
N PHE A 106 -8.09 -14.72 -11.87
CA PHE A 106 -8.90 -13.63 -11.34
C PHE A 106 -9.95 -13.12 -12.34
N LEU A 107 -9.62 -12.99 -13.62
CA LEU A 107 -10.57 -12.52 -14.63
C LEU A 107 -11.67 -13.55 -14.97
N THR A 108 -11.36 -14.85 -14.91
CA THR A 108 -12.25 -15.90 -15.42
C THR A 108 -13.04 -16.65 -14.35
N SER A 109 -12.50 -16.76 -13.14
CA SER A 109 -13.01 -17.68 -12.12
C SER A 109 -13.03 -17.08 -10.71
N TYR A 110 -12.92 -15.76 -10.59
CA TYR A 110 -12.94 -15.10 -9.28
C TYR A 110 -14.28 -15.30 -8.58
N THR A 111 -14.18 -15.75 -7.33
CA THR A 111 -15.28 -15.74 -6.36
C THR A 111 -14.79 -15.05 -5.09
N PRO A 112 -15.65 -14.26 -4.40
CA PRO A 112 -15.26 -13.61 -3.17
C PRO A 112 -15.12 -14.65 -2.03
N PRO A 113 -14.18 -14.42 -1.09
CA PRO A 113 -14.07 -15.26 0.10
C PRO A 113 -15.32 -15.12 0.99
N PRO A 114 -15.67 -16.16 1.78
CA PRO A 114 -16.91 -16.19 2.55
C PRO A 114 -16.98 -15.16 3.69
N SER A 115 -15.83 -14.70 4.18
CA SER A 115 -15.72 -13.63 5.17
C SER A 115 -14.84 -12.54 4.60
N LEU A 116 -15.26 -11.28 4.75
CA LEU A 116 -14.51 -10.09 4.32
C LEU A 116 -13.80 -9.38 5.48
N THR A 117 -13.50 -10.12 6.55
CA THR A 117 -12.66 -9.67 7.66
C THR A 117 -11.38 -10.49 7.63
N LEU A 118 -10.47 -10.17 6.71
CA LEU A 118 -9.35 -11.04 6.33
C LEU A 118 -8.01 -10.40 6.60
N LYS A 119 -7.11 -11.19 7.20
CA LYS A 119 -5.68 -10.88 7.19
C LYS A 119 -5.13 -11.07 5.78
N PRO A 120 -4.07 -10.34 5.41
CA PRO A 120 -3.43 -10.53 4.11
C PRO A 120 -2.98 -11.96 3.84
N SER A 121 -2.47 -12.66 4.86
CA SER A 121 -2.04 -14.06 4.76
C SER A 121 -3.20 -15.02 4.44
N GLU A 122 -4.37 -14.79 5.02
CA GLU A 122 -5.58 -15.59 4.75
C GLU A 122 -6.09 -15.34 3.34
N LEU A 123 -6.09 -14.08 2.89
CA LEU A 123 -6.44 -13.72 1.52
C LEU A 123 -5.47 -14.36 0.52
N TYR A 124 -4.17 -14.29 0.82
CA TYR A 124 -3.14 -14.93 0.01
C TYR A 124 -3.39 -16.42 -0.13
N ALA A 125 -3.55 -17.15 0.99
CA ALA A 125 -3.82 -18.58 0.97
C ALA A 125 -5.08 -18.94 0.16
N TYR A 126 -6.19 -18.20 0.38
CA TYR A 126 -7.43 -18.38 -0.37
C TYR A 126 -7.24 -18.24 -1.89
N CYS A 127 -6.47 -17.23 -2.30
CA CYS A 127 -6.22 -16.93 -3.70
C CYS A 127 -5.31 -17.97 -4.35
N ILE A 128 -4.21 -18.36 -3.69
CA ILE A 128 -3.26 -19.33 -4.23
C ILE A 128 -3.90 -20.70 -4.44
N GLU A 129 -4.70 -21.17 -3.46
CA GLU A 129 -5.43 -22.43 -3.57
C GLU A 129 -6.37 -22.48 -4.78
N ARG A 130 -6.86 -21.31 -5.23
CA ARG A 130 -7.82 -21.16 -6.33
C ARG A 130 -7.21 -20.64 -7.63
N GLY A 131 -5.88 -20.50 -7.69
CA GLY A 131 -5.20 -19.95 -8.87
C GLY A 131 -5.58 -18.50 -9.18
N LEU A 132 -5.90 -17.69 -8.17
CA LEU A 132 -6.30 -16.29 -8.29
C LEU A 132 -5.13 -15.37 -7.93
N CYS A 133 -5.04 -14.19 -8.58
CA CYS A 133 -4.04 -13.19 -8.24
C CYS A 133 -4.40 -12.48 -6.93
N PRO A 134 -3.65 -12.67 -5.83
CA PRO A 134 -4.02 -12.06 -4.54
C PRO A 134 -4.02 -10.53 -4.62
N TYR A 135 -3.10 -9.95 -5.38
CA TYR A 135 -3.01 -8.50 -5.56
C TYR A 135 -4.24 -7.90 -6.24
N TYR A 136 -4.79 -8.52 -7.29
CA TYR A 136 -5.99 -7.98 -7.94
C TYR A 136 -7.27 -8.32 -7.18
N VAL A 137 -7.33 -9.49 -6.52
CA VAL A 137 -8.44 -9.85 -5.64
C VAL A 137 -8.56 -8.87 -4.47
N GLN A 138 -7.47 -8.46 -3.82
CA GLN A 138 -7.59 -7.45 -2.74
C GLN A 138 -8.21 -6.15 -3.27
N LEU A 139 -7.82 -5.70 -4.47
CA LEU A 139 -8.32 -4.44 -5.03
C LEU A 139 -9.81 -4.53 -5.37
N SER A 140 -10.30 -5.68 -5.84
CA SER A 140 -11.73 -5.87 -6.09
C SER A 140 -12.56 -5.93 -4.80
N LEU A 141 -11.94 -6.35 -3.69
CA LEU A 141 -12.61 -6.40 -2.38
C LEU A 141 -12.67 -5.05 -1.66
N VAL A 142 -11.88 -4.06 -2.10
CA VAL A 142 -11.81 -2.75 -1.44
C VAL A 142 -13.18 -2.10 -1.31
N SER A 143 -14.04 -2.15 -2.34
CA SER A 143 -15.38 -1.57 -2.31
C SER A 143 -16.39 -2.37 -1.47
N ALA A 144 -16.10 -3.64 -1.19
CA ALA A 144 -17.00 -4.55 -0.45
C ALA A 144 -16.77 -4.55 1.07
N VAL A 145 -15.72 -3.90 1.56
CA VAL A 145 -15.39 -3.82 2.99
C VAL A 145 -15.75 -2.47 3.60
N ARG A 146 -16.03 -2.42 4.90
CA ARG A 146 -16.27 -1.17 5.64
C ARG A 146 -15.00 -0.51 6.14
N VAL A 147 -13.93 -1.29 6.39
CA VAL A 147 -12.65 -0.78 6.88
C VAL A 147 -11.53 -1.22 5.94
N VAL A 148 -10.77 -0.26 5.41
CA VAL A 148 -9.57 -0.52 4.62
C VAL A 148 -8.38 0.09 5.34
N ALA A 149 -7.46 -0.75 5.82
CA ALA A 149 -6.20 -0.29 6.37
C ALA A 149 -5.10 -0.30 5.30
N ALA A 150 -4.32 0.77 5.19
CA ALA A 150 -3.31 0.93 4.15
C ALA A 150 -2.09 1.70 4.67
N SER A 151 -0.89 1.44 4.14
CA SER A 151 0.28 2.27 4.44
C SER A 151 0.20 3.64 3.74
N PHE A 152 0.92 4.64 4.24
CA PHE A 152 1.01 5.98 3.62
C PHE A 152 1.47 5.95 2.16
N HIS A 153 2.26 4.94 1.76
CA HIS A 153 2.70 4.78 0.37
C HIS A 153 1.54 4.68 -0.64
N PHE A 154 0.38 4.18 -0.21
CA PHE A 154 -0.80 4.12 -1.08
C PHE A 154 -1.43 5.47 -1.38
N LEU A 155 -1.16 6.50 -0.57
CA LEU A 155 -1.56 7.89 -0.87
C LEU A 155 -0.85 8.42 -2.11
N LEU A 156 0.40 8.00 -2.32
CA LEU A 156 1.23 8.44 -3.43
C LEU A 156 0.93 7.68 -4.72
N THR A 157 0.30 6.50 -4.64
CA THR A 157 0.07 5.62 -5.79
C THR A 157 -1.24 6.02 -6.50
N PRO A 158 -1.21 6.67 -7.68
CA PRO A 158 -2.43 7.19 -8.33
C PRO A 158 -3.45 6.10 -8.65
N SER A 159 -2.98 4.92 -9.07
CA SER A 159 -3.84 3.78 -9.39
C SER A 159 -4.59 3.22 -8.17
N ILE A 160 -4.07 3.42 -6.96
CA ILE A 160 -4.72 2.95 -5.73
C ILE A 160 -5.65 4.00 -5.15
N ARG A 161 -5.33 5.29 -5.31
CA ARG A 161 -6.23 6.38 -4.90
C ARG A 161 -7.63 6.23 -5.52
N GLY A 162 -7.71 5.88 -6.81
CA GLY A 162 -8.99 5.60 -7.46
C GLY A 162 -9.72 4.38 -6.90
N VAL A 163 -8.99 3.36 -6.44
CA VAL A 163 -9.57 2.12 -5.88
C VAL A 163 -10.11 2.33 -4.46
N LEU A 164 -9.50 3.22 -3.66
CA LEU A 164 -9.95 3.46 -2.29
C LEU A 164 -11.37 4.05 -2.21
N GLN A 165 -11.83 4.71 -3.28
CA GLN A 165 -13.16 5.30 -3.43
C GLN A 165 -13.55 6.16 -2.21
N ILE A 166 -12.66 7.08 -1.83
CA ILE A 166 -12.94 8.02 -0.73
C ILE A 166 -14.00 9.02 -1.21
N ASP A 167 -15.14 9.01 -0.55
CA ASP A 167 -16.29 9.88 -0.80
C ASP A 167 -16.76 10.60 0.48
N ASN A 168 -17.91 11.27 0.42
CA ASN A 168 -18.47 12.02 1.55
C ASN A 168 -18.95 11.13 2.72
N ASP A 169 -19.16 9.82 2.49
CA ASP A 169 -19.53 8.85 3.53
C ASP A 169 -18.32 8.03 4.02
N THR A 170 -17.11 8.54 3.75
CA THR A 170 -15.86 7.91 4.12
C THR A 170 -15.10 8.73 5.16
N ALA A 171 -14.89 8.16 6.35
CA ALA A 171 -13.96 8.72 7.33
C ALA A 171 -12.52 8.28 6.99
N VAL A 172 -11.62 9.26 6.91
CA VAL A 172 -10.18 9.01 6.72
C VAL A 172 -9.45 9.19 8.05
N VAL A 173 -8.68 8.18 8.45
CA VAL A 173 -7.89 8.19 9.68
C VAL A 173 -6.41 8.13 9.31
N PHE A 174 -5.61 9.05 9.85
CA PHE A 174 -4.14 8.99 9.79
C PHE A 174 -3.61 8.62 11.17
N ASP A 175 -3.11 7.39 11.31
CA ASP A 175 -2.49 6.91 12.53
C ASP A 175 -0.97 7.09 12.46
N GLU A 176 -0.36 7.51 13.57
CA GLU A 176 1.01 8.01 13.61
C GLU A 176 1.27 9.12 12.58
N ALA A 177 0.34 10.07 12.47
CA ALA A 177 0.38 11.17 11.50
C ALA A 177 1.68 12.01 11.53
N HIS A 178 2.44 11.97 12.64
CA HIS A 178 3.75 12.59 12.74
C HIS A 178 4.77 12.02 11.72
N GLY A 179 4.61 10.76 11.30
CA GLY A 179 5.47 10.12 10.30
C GLY A 179 5.00 10.31 8.86
N LEU A 180 3.88 11.01 8.64
CA LEU A 180 3.35 11.27 7.31
C LEU A 180 4.29 12.13 6.45
N PRO A 181 4.86 13.26 6.94
CA PRO A 181 5.77 14.09 6.14
C PRO A 181 6.97 13.30 5.60
N ASP A 182 7.62 12.51 6.46
CA ASP A 182 8.76 11.67 6.08
C ASP A 182 8.35 10.65 5.00
N ALA A 183 7.22 9.95 5.20
CA ALA A 183 6.74 8.97 4.25
C ALA A 183 6.40 9.57 2.87
N LEU A 184 5.88 10.79 2.84
CA LEU A 184 5.60 11.52 1.60
C LEU A 184 6.87 11.99 0.91
N SER A 185 7.84 12.50 1.68
CA SER A 185 9.15 12.94 1.17
C SER A 185 9.94 11.80 0.55
N THR A 186 10.09 10.68 1.26
CA THR A 186 10.80 9.51 0.76
C THR A 186 10.12 8.93 -0.49
N GLY A 187 8.79 8.85 -0.51
CA GLY A 187 8.06 8.25 -1.64
C GLY A 187 8.03 9.11 -2.92
N GLN A 188 8.48 10.35 -2.88
CA GLN A 188 8.64 11.22 -4.06
C GLN A 188 10.11 11.43 -4.45
N SER A 189 11.05 10.88 -3.67
CA SER A 189 12.48 11.00 -3.90
C SER A 189 12.99 9.81 -4.70
N LEU A 190 13.98 10.04 -5.59
CA LEU A 190 14.71 9.00 -6.29
C LEU A 190 16.16 9.03 -5.83
N GLU A 191 16.69 7.89 -5.38
CA GLU A 191 18.09 7.75 -5.04
C GLU A 191 18.83 7.05 -6.19
N VAL A 192 19.91 7.66 -6.67
CA VAL A 192 20.80 7.09 -7.67
C VAL A 192 22.16 6.89 -7.02
N THR A 193 22.57 5.64 -6.87
CA THR A 193 23.88 5.28 -6.33
C THR A 193 24.80 4.77 -7.43
N ARG A 194 26.12 4.83 -7.21
CA ARG A 194 27.11 4.22 -8.11
C ARG A 194 26.82 2.74 -8.37
N GLY A 195 26.46 1.99 -7.33
CA GLY A 195 26.11 0.58 -7.44
C GLY A 195 24.80 0.31 -8.22
N ASN A 196 23.87 1.27 -8.28
CA ASN A 196 22.71 1.16 -9.18
C ASN A 196 23.13 1.37 -10.65
N LEU A 197 24.02 2.32 -10.93
CA LEU A 197 24.50 2.60 -12.28
C LEU A 197 25.39 1.48 -12.82
N ASP A 198 26.27 0.90 -11.98
CA ASP A 198 27.11 -0.24 -12.38
C ASP A 198 26.24 -1.44 -12.81
N ARG A 199 25.22 -1.77 -12.00
CA ARG A 199 24.25 -2.82 -12.35
C ARG A 199 23.49 -2.50 -13.63
N ALA A 200 23.08 -1.25 -13.83
CA ALA A 200 22.39 -0.82 -15.04
C ALA A 200 23.28 -0.96 -16.29
N LEU A 201 24.58 -0.67 -16.18
CA LEU A 201 25.54 -0.89 -17.28
C LEU A 201 25.73 -2.37 -17.59
N GLU A 202 25.86 -3.21 -16.56
CA GLU A 202 25.96 -4.66 -16.74
C GLU A 202 24.71 -5.22 -17.43
N GLU A 203 23.53 -4.80 -17.00
CA GLU A 203 22.26 -5.21 -17.61
C GLU A 203 22.15 -4.74 -19.07
N ALA A 204 22.49 -3.47 -19.35
CA ALA A 204 22.48 -2.93 -20.71
C ALA A 204 23.42 -3.70 -21.65
N LYS A 205 24.63 -4.02 -21.18
CA LYS A 205 25.60 -4.86 -21.91
C LYS A 205 25.07 -6.28 -22.11
N GLY A 206 24.49 -6.89 -21.09
CA GLY A 206 23.89 -8.22 -21.14
C GLY A 206 22.73 -8.32 -22.15
N LEU A 207 21.95 -7.25 -22.30
CA LEU A 207 20.87 -7.12 -23.29
C LEU A 207 21.37 -6.74 -24.69
N GLY A 208 22.68 -6.51 -24.86
CA GLY A 208 23.27 -6.09 -26.13
C GLY A 208 22.90 -4.66 -26.55
N LEU A 209 22.42 -3.83 -25.63
CA LEU A 209 22.12 -2.42 -25.88
C LEU A 209 23.42 -1.67 -26.15
N ARG A 210 23.41 -0.75 -27.12
CA ARG A 210 24.57 0.06 -27.52
C ARG A 210 24.16 1.51 -27.77
N GLY A 211 25.14 2.40 -27.78
CA GLY A 211 24.95 3.82 -28.09
C GLY A 211 24.31 4.59 -26.93
N GLY A 212 23.40 5.51 -27.25
CA GLY A 212 22.98 6.59 -26.35
C GLY A 212 22.49 6.20 -24.96
N ILE A 213 21.93 5.00 -24.75
CA ILE A 213 21.52 4.57 -23.40
C ILE A 213 22.71 4.18 -22.52
N VAL A 214 23.71 3.51 -23.09
CA VAL A 214 24.95 3.14 -22.38
C VAL A 214 25.75 4.39 -22.09
N GLU A 215 25.90 5.25 -23.10
CA GLU A 215 26.57 6.55 -22.98
C GLU A 215 25.91 7.44 -21.92
N ALA A 216 24.57 7.44 -21.84
CA ALA A 216 23.87 8.18 -20.80
C ALA A 216 24.14 7.64 -19.39
N ILE A 217 24.14 6.31 -19.20
CA ILE A 217 24.42 5.70 -17.90
C ILE A 217 25.88 5.97 -17.49
N GLU A 218 26.83 5.87 -18.43
CA GLU A 218 28.24 6.22 -18.22
C GLU A 218 28.39 7.70 -17.85
N TRP A 219 27.73 8.61 -18.56
CA TRP A 219 27.72 10.04 -18.26
C TRP A 219 27.18 10.35 -16.86
N PHE A 220 26.08 9.70 -16.45
CA PHE A 220 25.53 9.87 -15.09
C PHE A 220 26.51 9.38 -14.02
N LYS A 221 27.25 8.29 -14.31
CA LYS A 221 28.27 7.76 -13.41
C LYS A 221 29.43 8.73 -13.25
N ASP A 222 29.94 9.28 -14.35
CA ASP A 222 31.02 10.28 -14.32
C ASP A 222 30.60 11.53 -13.53
N CYS A 223 29.34 11.96 -13.71
CA CYS A 223 28.79 13.09 -12.95
C CYS A 223 28.73 12.82 -11.44
N LEU A 224 28.45 11.59 -11.01
CA LEU A 224 28.47 11.21 -9.60
C LEU A 224 29.88 11.09 -9.04
N GLU A 225 30.85 10.63 -9.83
CA GLU A 225 32.25 10.52 -9.42
C GLU A 225 32.93 11.90 -9.32
N GLY A 226 32.51 12.86 -10.14
CA GLY A 226 32.96 14.25 -10.08
C GLY A 226 32.26 15.13 -9.05
N ALA A 227 31.21 14.63 -8.39
CA ALA A 227 30.50 15.38 -7.36
C ALA A 227 31.21 15.27 -6.00
N GLU A 228 31.77 16.38 -5.50
CA GLU A 228 32.27 16.45 -4.13
C GLU A 228 31.12 16.29 -3.11
N GLU A 229 31.42 15.79 -1.90
CA GLU A 229 30.46 15.79 -0.79
C GLU A 229 29.93 17.22 -0.55
N GLY A 230 28.63 17.45 -0.80
CA GLY A 230 28.00 18.76 -0.66
C GLY A 230 27.96 19.64 -1.92
N ALA A 231 28.40 19.14 -3.08
CA ALA A 231 28.31 19.84 -4.36
C ALA A 231 26.84 20.07 -4.80
N TRP A 232 25.93 19.17 -4.42
CA TRP A 232 24.51 19.32 -4.68
C TRP A 232 23.85 20.21 -3.63
N LYS A 233 23.56 21.47 -3.99
CA LYS A 233 22.67 22.36 -3.24
C LYS A 233 21.30 22.36 -3.91
N PRO A 234 20.28 21.67 -3.34
CA PRO A 234 18.93 21.79 -3.86
C PRO A 234 18.48 23.25 -3.75
N LYS A 235 17.86 23.79 -4.80
CA LYS A 235 17.21 25.10 -4.75
C LYS A 235 15.94 25.06 -3.90
#